data_AF-A0A946S7V4-F1
#
_entry.id   AF-A0A946S7V4-F1
#
_cell.length_a   1.000
_cell.length_b   1.000
_cell.length_c   1.000
_cell.angle_alpha   90.00
_cell.angle_beta   90.00
_cell.angle_gamma   90.00
#
_symmetry.space_group_name_H-M   'P 1'
#
loop_
_entity.id
_entity.type
_entity.pdbx_description
1 polymer ?
#
loop_
_entity_poly.entity_id
_entity_poly.type
_entity_poly.pdbx_seq_one_letter_code
_entity_poly.pdbx_strand_id
1 'polypeptide(L)'
;MKLLILLVIVVGVIAVAQLAKIYQLSARMRGHREEEISEADTRMNGTLWIVFMIVFYATTIWQFVRYGDYLPPSASAHGESVDTLMNFNLAIIIFVFFVVNTLLFIFSYKYRYNKNRKALFLLHDNRLELIWTVVPSIVLAVIIIFGLKTWSEMTGPASDDAIRVELYSKQFDWTARYSGDDGQFGATDFNLITPSNPLGIITE
;
A
#
# COMPACT_ATOMS: atom_id res chain seq x y z
N MET A 1 -28.25 -3.17 26.48
CA MET A 1 -27.29 -3.81 25.55
C MET A 1 -25.82 -3.53 25.90
N LYS A 2 -25.37 -2.28 26.07
CA LYS A 2 -23.95 -1.97 26.39
C LYS A 2 -23.43 -2.60 27.72
N LEU A 3 -24.26 -2.67 28.76
CA LEU A 3 -23.89 -3.27 30.06
C LEU A 3 -23.69 -4.80 30.00
N LEU A 4 -24.55 -5.51 29.25
CA LEU A 4 -24.43 -6.96 29.04
C LEU A 4 -23.17 -7.32 28.25
N ILE A 5 -22.86 -6.54 27.22
CA ILE A 5 -21.62 -6.72 26.43
C ILE A 5 -20.39 -6.51 27.33
N LEU A 6 -20.39 -5.48 28.18
CA LEU A 6 -19.30 -5.22 29.12
C LEU A 6 -19.11 -6.37 30.13
N LEU A 7 -20.21 -6.88 30.71
CA LEU A 7 -20.19 -8.01 31.63
C LEU A 7 -19.64 -9.29 30.99
N VAL A 8 -20.04 -9.58 29.75
CA VAL A 8 -19.53 -10.73 29.00
C VAL A 8 -18.03 -10.60 28.73
N ILE A 9 -17.56 -9.40 28.37
CA ILE A 9 -16.12 -9.14 28.18
C ILE A 9 -15.35 -9.34 29.49
N VAL A 10 -15.85 -8.79 30.60
CA VAL A 10 -15.19 -8.92 31.92
C VAL A 10 -15.13 -10.38 32.36
N VAL A 11 -16.22 -11.13 32.25
CA VAL A 11 -16.25 -12.56 32.56
C VAL A 11 -15.32 -13.35 31.64
N GLY A 12 -15.27 -13.00 30.34
CA GLY A 12 -14.35 -13.60 29.38
C GLY A 12 -12.88 -13.37 29.77
N VAL A 13 -12.51 -12.14 30.15
CA VAL A 13 -11.15 -11.81 30.61
C VAL A 13 -10.81 -12.58 31.89
N ILE A 14 -11.73 -12.67 32.86
CA ILE A 14 -11.52 -13.42 34.10
C ILE A 14 -11.36 -14.92 33.80
N ALA A 15 -12.18 -15.48 32.92
CA ALA A 15 -12.09 -16.89 32.53
C ALA A 15 -10.74 -17.21 31.87
N VAL A 16 -10.26 -16.36 30.96
CA VAL A 16 -8.94 -16.50 30.34
C VAL A 16 -7.83 -16.40 31.39
N ALA A 17 -7.92 -15.45 32.32
CA ALA A 17 -6.95 -15.30 33.39
C ALA A 17 -6.91 -16.52 34.32
N GLN A 18 -8.06 -17.12 34.64
CA GLN A 18 -8.12 -18.34 35.44
C GLN A 18 -7.55 -19.56 34.72
N LEU A 19 -7.86 -19.73 33.43
CA LEU A 19 -7.28 -20.80 32.61
C LEU A 19 -5.75 -20.69 32.54
N ALA A 20 -5.21 -19.48 32.36
CA ALA A 20 -3.77 -19.23 32.38
C ALA A 20 -3.14 -19.62 33.73
N LYS A 21 -3.80 -19.30 34.84
CA LYS A 21 -3.34 -19.61 36.20
C LYS A 21 -3.33 -21.12 36.47
N ILE A 22 -4.36 -21.84 36.01
CA ILE A 22 -4.44 -23.31 36.10
C ILE A 22 -3.32 -23.95 35.28
N TYR A 23 -3.06 -23.43 34.09
CA TYR A 23 -1.95 -23.89 33.25
C TYR A 23 -0.59 -23.73 33.96
N GLN A 24 -0.30 -22.54 34.51
CA GLN A 24 0.93 -22.26 35.27
C GLN A 24 1.10 -23.21 36.47
N LEU A 25 0.04 -23.44 37.23
CA LEU A 25 0.05 -24.39 38.36
C LEU A 25 0.33 -25.82 37.90
N SER A 26 -0.30 -26.24 36.80
CA SER A 26 -0.08 -27.58 36.23
C SER A 26 1.34 -27.76 35.69
N ALA A 27 1.94 -26.71 35.12
CA ALA A 27 3.30 -26.70 34.62
C ALA A 27 4.32 -26.82 35.76
N ARG A 28 4.13 -26.07 36.86
CA ARG A 28 4.96 -26.18 38.08
C ARG A 28 4.95 -27.60 38.67
N MET A 29 3.81 -28.28 38.66
CA MET A 29 3.71 -29.65 39.17
C MET A 29 4.40 -30.69 38.28
N ARG A 30 4.58 -30.42 36.98
CA ARG A 30 5.26 -31.33 36.05
C ARG A 30 6.79 -31.22 36.08
N GLY A 31 7.35 -30.32 36.88
CA GLY A 31 8.81 -30.09 36.93
C GLY A 31 9.39 -29.46 35.66
N HIS A 32 8.56 -29.11 34.68
CA HIS A 32 8.98 -28.30 33.54
C HIS A 32 9.20 -26.86 34.00
N ARG A 33 10.42 -26.35 33.82
CA ARG A 33 10.68 -24.91 33.98
C ARG A 33 9.88 -24.18 32.89
N GLU A 34 9.25 -23.05 33.22
CA GLU A 34 8.51 -22.23 32.24
C GLU A 34 9.39 -21.81 31.03
N GLU A 35 10.70 -21.86 31.20
CA GLU A 35 11.74 -21.53 30.23
C GLU A 35 11.97 -22.63 29.17
N GLU A 36 11.52 -23.87 29.42
CA GLU A 36 11.74 -25.00 28.51
C GLU A 36 10.68 -25.03 27.40
N ILE A 37 11.08 -24.59 26.21
CA ILE A 37 10.21 -24.66 25.02
C ILE A 37 10.12 -26.12 24.55
N SER A 38 8.91 -26.68 24.59
CA SER A 38 8.65 -28.03 24.07
C SER A 38 8.86 -28.10 22.55
N GLU A 39 9.40 -29.22 22.07
CA GLU A 39 9.51 -29.48 20.63
C GLU A 39 8.13 -29.54 19.96
N ALA A 40 7.11 -30.02 20.68
CA ALA A 40 5.74 -30.06 20.20
C ALA A 40 5.19 -28.65 19.96
N ASP A 41 5.41 -27.73 20.89
CA ASP A 41 4.96 -26.33 20.78
C ASP A 41 5.66 -25.62 19.63
N THR A 42 6.97 -25.86 19.49
CA THR A 42 7.74 -25.25 18.39
C THR A 42 7.29 -25.78 17.03
N ARG A 43 7.00 -27.09 16.93
CA ARG A 43 6.46 -27.69 15.71
C ARG A 43 5.06 -27.15 15.40
N MET A 44 4.19 -27.06 16.40
CA MET A 44 2.84 -26.52 16.25
C MET A 44 2.89 -25.07 15.76
N ASN A 45 3.64 -24.19 16.43
CA ASN A 45 3.78 -22.78 16.04
C ASN A 45 4.35 -22.64 14.62
N GLY A 46 5.37 -23.44 14.28
CA GLY A 46 5.91 -23.46 12.93
C GLY A 46 4.87 -23.87 11.88
N THR A 47 4.09 -24.91 12.14
CA THR A 47 3.02 -25.36 11.24
C THR A 47 1.90 -24.32 11.13
N LEU A 48 1.48 -23.72 12.24
CA LEU A 48 0.47 -22.65 12.26
C LEU A 48 0.93 -21.44 11.45
N TRP A 49 2.23 -21.13 11.42
CA TRP A 49 2.80 -20.09 10.56
C TRP A 49 2.67 -20.38 9.07
N ILE A 50 2.83 -21.63 8.64
CA ILE A 50 2.60 -22.01 7.24
C ILE A 50 1.10 -21.98 6.91
N VAL A 51 0.24 -22.44 7.82
CA VAL A 51 -1.22 -22.34 7.64
C VAL A 51 -1.65 -20.88 7.54
N PHE A 52 -1.13 -20.02 8.41
CA PHE A 52 -1.40 -18.59 8.37
C PHE A 52 -0.94 -17.96 7.05
N MET A 53 0.25 -18.30 6.54
CA MET A 53 0.70 -17.85 5.22
C MET A 53 -0.30 -18.18 4.11
N ILE A 54 -0.81 -19.41 4.08
CA ILE A 54 -1.78 -19.85 3.05
C ILE A 54 -3.08 -19.05 3.16
N VAL A 55 -3.62 -18.91 4.38
CA VAL A 55 -4.85 -18.14 4.62
C VAL A 55 -4.64 -16.66 4.27
N PHE A 56 -3.51 -16.08 4.67
CA PHE A 56 -3.13 -14.71 4.40
C PHE A 56 -3.04 -14.45 2.89
N TYR A 57 -2.43 -15.35 2.12
CA TYR A 57 -2.35 -15.22 0.67
C TYR A 57 -3.70 -15.41 0.00
N ALA A 58 -4.49 -16.41 0.40
CA ALA A 58 -5.82 -16.63 -0.14
C ALA A 58 -6.73 -15.42 0.07
N THR A 59 -6.71 -14.84 1.28
CA THR A 59 -7.50 -13.64 1.62
C THR A 59 -6.98 -12.40 0.90
N THR A 60 -5.67 -12.23 0.78
CA THR A 60 -5.07 -11.12 0.01
C THR A 60 -5.45 -11.19 -1.46
N ILE A 61 -5.31 -12.36 -2.10
CA ILE A 61 -5.71 -12.57 -3.50
C ILE A 61 -7.21 -12.31 -3.67
N TRP A 62 -8.03 -12.80 -2.74
CA TRP A 62 -9.46 -12.55 -2.76
C TRP A 62 -9.79 -11.05 -2.70
N GLN A 63 -9.11 -10.27 -1.85
CA GLN A 63 -9.28 -8.82 -1.78
C GLN A 63 -8.94 -8.14 -3.11
N PHE A 64 -7.82 -8.52 -3.74
CA PHE A 64 -7.44 -7.97 -5.05
C PHE A 64 -8.43 -8.34 -6.16
N VAL A 65 -8.91 -9.58 -6.20
CA VAL A 65 -9.90 -9.99 -7.21
C VAL A 65 -11.24 -9.30 -6.99
N ARG A 66 -11.65 -9.10 -5.72
CA ARG A 66 -12.96 -8.56 -5.41
C ARG A 66 -13.02 -7.03 -5.45
N TYR A 67 -11.94 -6.35 -5.07
CA TYR A 67 -11.89 -4.89 -4.86
C TYR A 67 -10.71 -4.22 -5.57
N GLY A 68 -10.00 -4.93 -6.46
CA GLY A 68 -8.87 -4.38 -7.21
C GLY A 68 -9.25 -3.40 -8.32
N ASP A 69 -10.54 -3.26 -8.64
CA ASP A 69 -11.06 -2.26 -9.56
C ASP A 69 -11.50 -1.01 -8.78
N TYR A 70 -10.54 -0.13 -8.49
CA TYR A 70 -10.73 1.04 -7.62
C TYR A 70 -10.71 2.38 -8.39
N LEU A 71 -10.47 2.37 -9.71
CA LEU A 71 -10.48 3.56 -10.55
C LEU A 71 -11.63 3.48 -11.56
N PRO A 72 -12.30 4.60 -11.87
CA PRO A 72 -13.21 4.64 -13.01
C PRO A 72 -12.44 4.36 -14.31
N PRO A 73 -13.12 3.90 -15.38
CA PRO A 73 -12.47 3.70 -16.67
C PRO A 73 -11.86 5.02 -17.17
N SER A 74 -10.68 4.92 -17.78
CA SER A 74 -9.99 6.10 -18.32
C SER A 74 -10.86 6.84 -19.34
N ALA A 75 -10.91 8.18 -19.19
CA ALA A 75 -11.63 9.08 -20.09
C ALA A 75 -10.70 9.89 -21.00
N SER A 76 -9.40 9.58 -21.04
CA SER A 76 -8.42 10.27 -21.89
C SER A 76 -7.22 9.38 -22.25
N ALA A 77 -6.52 9.69 -23.34
CA ALA A 77 -5.29 8.99 -23.71
C ALA A 77 -4.23 9.05 -22.59
N HIS A 78 -4.09 10.20 -21.93
CA HIS A 78 -3.20 10.36 -20.78
C HIS A 78 -3.62 9.48 -19.58
N GLY A 79 -4.92 9.32 -19.35
CA GLY A 79 -5.43 8.45 -18.30
C GLY A 79 -5.04 6.99 -18.54
N GLU A 80 -5.07 6.51 -19.79
CA GLU A 80 -4.62 5.15 -20.12
C GLU A 80 -3.12 4.96 -19.86
N SER A 81 -2.29 5.97 -20.16
CA SER A 81 -0.86 5.95 -19.83
C SER A 81 -0.63 5.91 -18.31
N VAL A 82 -1.38 6.69 -17.53
CA VAL A 82 -1.32 6.68 -16.06
C VAL A 82 -1.74 5.32 -15.50
N ASP A 83 -2.85 4.75 -15.98
CA ASP A 83 -3.34 3.44 -15.55
C ASP A 83 -2.31 2.34 -15.85
N THR A 84 -1.66 2.41 -17.02
CA THR A 84 -0.59 1.48 -17.41
C THR A 84 0.61 1.59 -16.47
N LEU A 85 1.04 2.83 -16.16
CA LEU A 85 2.14 3.08 -15.22
C LEU A 85 1.79 2.60 -13.81
N MET A 86 0.56 2.83 -13.36
CA MET A 86 0.06 2.38 -12.06
C MET A 86 0.06 0.85 -11.98
N ASN A 87 -0.52 0.19 -12.97
CA ASN A 87 -0.58 -1.28 -13.04
C ASN A 87 0.81 -1.91 -13.07
N PHE A 88 1.75 -1.32 -13.82
CA PHE A 88 3.14 -1.75 -13.84
C PHE A 88 3.79 -1.69 -12.45
N ASN A 89 3.64 -0.56 -11.75
CA ASN A 89 4.18 -0.39 -10.40
C ASN A 89 3.53 -1.36 -9.40
N LEU A 90 2.20 -1.49 -9.46
CA LEU A 90 1.45 -2.36 -8.58
C LEU A 90 1.85 -3.83 -8.78
N ALA A 91 2.07 -4.27 -10.03
CA ALA A 91 2.52 -5.61 -10.33
C ALA A 91 3.89 -5.92 -9.69
N ILE A 92 4.84 -4.97 -9.77
CA ILE A 92 6.17 -5.11 -9.14
C ILE A 92 6.03 -5.21 -7.61
N ILE A 93 5.25 -4.31 -7.00
CA ILE A 93 5.07 -4.27 -5.54
C ILE A 93 4.41 -5.57 -5.06
N ILE A 94 3.35 -6.02 -5.72
CA ILE A 94 2.64 -7.27 -5.39
C ILE A 94 3.58 -8.47 -5.53
N PHE A 95 4.35 -8.53 -6.61
CA PHE A 95 5.33 -9.60 -6.80
C PHE A 95 6.35 -9.66 -5.66
N VAL A 96 7.00 -8.53 -5.35
CA VAL A 96 7.99 -8.45 -4.26
C VAL A 96 7.34 -8.76 -2.91
N PHE A 97 6.11 -8.30 -2.67
CA PHE A 97 5.34 -8.60 -1.47
C PHE A 97 5.19 -10.11 -1.26
N PHE A 98 4.75 -10.86 -2.28
CA PHE A 98 4.61 -12.31 -2.15
C PHE A 98 5.96 -13.02 -1.98
N VAL A 99 7.00 -12.58 -2.68
CA VAL A 99 8.34 -13.17 -2.55
C VAL A 99 8.90 -12.97 -1.13
N VAL A 100 8.93 -11.74 -0.64
CA VAL A 100 9.51 -11.40 0.68
C VAL A 100 8.72 -12.07 1.81
N ASN A 101 7.38 -12.00 1.78
CA ASN A 101 6.58 -12.66 2.80
C ASN A 101 6.79 -14.19 2.78
N THR A 102 6.91 -14.80 1.60
CA THR A 102 7.14 -16.25 1.49
C THR A 102 8.48 -16.62 2.10
N LEU A 103 9.53 -15.84 1.81
CA LEU A 103 10.84 -16.02 2.42
C LEU A 103 10.79 -15.90 3.94
N LEU A 104 10.06 -14.91 4.48
CA LEU A 104 9.91 -14.72 5.93
C LEU A 104 9.15 -15.87 6.58
N PHE A 105 8.01 -16.31 6.03
CA PHE A 105 7.24 -17.43 6.59
C PHE A 105 8.03 -18.74 6.54
N ILE A 106 8.69 -19.03 5.41
CA ILE A 106 9.55 -20.21 5.27
C ILE A 106 10.73 -20.11 6.23
N PHE A 107 11.33 -18.93 6.39
CA PHE A 107 12.43 -18.72 7.33
C PHE A 107 11.99 -19.02 8.75
N SER A 108 10.87 -18.46 9.22
CA SER A 108 10.34 -18.73 10.55
C SER A 108 10.01 -20.21 10.76
N TYR A 109 9.47 -20.91 9.74
CA TYR A 109 9.21 -22.34 9.84
C TYR A 109 10.49 -23.20 9.85
N LYS A 110 11.42 -22.92 8.94
CA LYS A 110 12.66 -23.69 8.75
C LYS A 110 13.63 -23.50 9.90
N TYR A 111 13.74 -22.28 10.42
CA TYR A 111 14.66 -21.89 11.50
C TYR A 111 13.98 -21.70 12.87
N ARG A 112 12.79 -22.29 13.05
CA ARG A 112 12.17 -22.44 14.37
C ARG A 112 13.13 -23.11 15.37
N TYR A 113 12.92 -22.85 16.66
CA TYR A 113 13.76 -23.37 17.74
C TYR A 113 13.92 -24.91 17.68
N ASN A 114 15.15 -25.38 17.89
CA ASN A 114 15.46 -26.80 17.96
C ASN A 114 16.67 -26.98 18.87
N LYS A 115 16.50 -27.74 19.96
CA LYS A 115 17.53 -27.99 20.96
C LYS A 115 18.83 -28.59 20.40
N ASN A 116 18.74 -29.33 19.30
CA ASN A 116 19.88 -30.00 18.66
C ASN A 116 20.54 -29.15 17.57
N ARG A 117 20.01 -27.95 17.26
CA ARG A 117 20.51 -27.09 16.20
C ARG A 117 21.19 -25.85 16.80
N LYS A 118 22.44 -25.64 16.43
CA LYS A 118 23.15 -24.39 16.72
C LYS A 118 22.87 -23.36 15.63
N ALA A 119 22.73 -22.10 16.01
CA ALA A 119 22.58 -21.01 15.06
C ALA A 119 23.87 -20.87 14.22
N LEU A 120 23.71 -20.64 12.92
CA LEU A 120 24.83 -20.26 12.07
C LEU A 120 25.23 -18.82 12.42
N PHE A 121 26.50 -18.61 12.72
CA PHE A 121 27.04 -17.26 12.90
C PHE A 121 27.56 -16.74 11.56
N LEU A 122 26.73 -15.98 10.86
CA LEU A 122 27.07 -15.29 9.62
C LEU A 122 26.86 -13.79 9.86
N LEU A 123 27.95 -13.01 9.80
CA LEU A 123 27.90 -11.56 10.05
C LEU A 123 27.62 -10.74 8.78
N HIS A 124 28.20 -11.15 7.66
CA HIS A 124 28.03 -10.48 6.37
C HIS A 124 28.22 -11.47 5.23
N ASP A 125 27.62 -11.16 4.09
CA ASP A 125 27.87 -11.84 2.81
C ASP A 125 27.81 -10.80 1.71
N ASN A 126 28.99 -10.35 1.27
CA ASN A 126 29.13 -9.28 0.29
C ASN A 126 28.46 -9.61 -1.05
N ARG A 127 28.30 -10.91 -1.39
CA ARG A 127 27.63 -11.31 -2.65
C ARG A 127 26.12 -11.11 -2.53
N LEU A 128 25.53 -11.54 -1.42
CA LEU A 128 24.11 -11.32 -1.11
C LEU A 128 23.79 -9.83 -1.01
N GLU A 129 24.67 -9.09 -0.32
CA GLU A 129 24.58 -7.64 -0.19
C GLU A 129 24.61 -6.92 -1.54
N LEU A 130 25.51 -7.33 -2.43
CA LEU A 130 25.57 -6.78 -3.78
C LEU A 130 24.28 -7.07 -4.55
N ILE A 131 23.79 -8.31 -4.51
CA ILE A 131 22.56 -8.70 -5.23
C ILE A 131 21.36 -7.89 -4.76
N TRP A 132 21.13 -7.81 -3.44
CA TRP A 132 19.98 -7.09 -2.90
C TRP A 132 20.11 -5.56 -3.01
N THR A 133 21.27 -5.03 -3.36
CA THR A 133 21.47 -3.58 -3.56
C THR A 133 21.30 -3.24 -5.04
N VAL A 134 21.94 -4.01 -5.91
CA VAL A 134 21.94 -3.76 -7.36
C VAL A 134 20.58 -4.03 -7.96
N VAL A 135 19.92 -5.14 -7.60
CA VAL A 135 18.63 -5.51 -8.20
C VAL A 135 17.55 -4.45 -7.92
N PRO A 136 17.31 -4.01 -6.66
CA PRO A 136 16.35 -2.93 -6.40
C PRO A 136 16.74 -1.60 -7.04
N SER A 137 18.04 -1.28 -7.13
CA SER A 137 18.50 -0.06 -7.79
C SER A 137 18.15 -0.04 -9.28
N ILE A 138 18.33 -1.17 -9.98
CA ILE A 138 17.95 -1.31 -11.40
C ILE A 138 16.44 -1.19 -11.58
N VAL A 139 15.66 -1.91 -10.75
CA VAL A 139 14.19 -1.86 -10.81
C VAL A 139 13.68 -0.44 -10.57
N LEU A 140 14.25 0.27 -9.59
CA LEU A 140 13.91 1.66 -9.30
C LEU A 140 14.27 2.58 -10.48
N ALA A 141 15.43 2.40 -11.10
CA ALA A 141 15.81 3.18 -12.29
C ALA A 141 14.81 3.01 -13.43
N VAL A 142 14.35 1.78 -13.69
CA VAL A 142 13.31 1.50 -14.71
C VAL A 142 12.00 2.21 -14.38
N ILE A 143 11.55 2.13 -13.12
CA ILE A 143 10.33 2.82 -12.66
C ILE A 143 10.45 4.33 -12.86
N ILE A 144 11.57 4.93 -12.47
CA ILE A 144 11.81 6.37 -12.61
C ILE A 144 11.80 6.79 -14.07
N ILE A 145 12.50 6.07 -14.95
CA ILE A 145 12.55 6.39 -16.39
C ILE A 145 11.15 6.32 -17.00
N PHE A 146 10.39 5.27 -16.68
CA PHE A 146 9.03 5.12 -17.21
C PHE A 146 8.10 6.23 -16.68
N GLY A 147 8.20 6.55 -15.39
CA GLY A 147 7.44 7.64 -14.77
C GLY A 147 7.77 9.00 -15.39
N LEU A 148 9.05 9.32 -15.58
CA LEU A 148 9.50 10.57 -16.18
C LEU A 148 9.05 10.71 -17.64
N LYS A 149 9.10 9.62 -18.42
CA LYS A 149 8.60 9.63 -19.80
C LYS A 149 7.10 9.93 -19.83
N THR A 150 6.31 9.22 -19.03
CA THR A 150 4.86 9.42 -18.93
C THR A 150 4.53 10.85 -18.50
N TRP A 151 5.24 11.37 -17.49
CA TRP A 151 5.10 12.75 -17.04
C TRP A 151 5.39 13.75 -18.16
N SER A 152 6.51 13.60 -18.85
CA SER A 152 6.91 14.52 -19.92
C SER A 152 5.95 14.53 -21.10
N GLU A 153 5.36 13.39 -21.43
CA GLU A 153 4.33 13.29 -22.48
C GLU A 153 3.04 14.02 -22.04
N MET A 154 2.65 13.88 -20.77
CA MET A 154 1.44 14.52 -20.22
C MET A 154 1.57 16.03 -20.01
N THR A 155 2.74 16.50 -19.56
CA THR A 155 2.98 17.92 -19.25
C THR A 155 3.67 18.66 -20.39
N GLY A 156 3.77 18.03 -21.56
CA GLY A 156 4.29 18.66 -22.76
C GLY A 156 3.42 19.81 -23.25
N PRO A 157 3.88 20.56 -24.26
CA PRO A 157 3.05 21.54 -24.92
C PRO A 157 1.80 20.86 -25.50
N ALA A 158 0.66 21.54 -25.39
CA ALA A 158 -0.56 21.09 -26.04
C ALA A 158 -0.41 21.13 -27.57
N SER A 159 -1.24 20.35 -28.26
CA SER A 159 -1.33 20.39 -29.72
C SER A 159 -1.80 21.78 -30.20
N ASP A 160 -1.41 22.16 -31.42
CA ASP A 160 -1.73 23.47 -32.00
C ASP A 160 -3.25 23.68 -32.20
N ASP A 161 -4.03 22.60 -32.29
CA ASP A 161 -5.49 22.58 -32.40
C ASP A 161 -6.22 22.46 -31.06
N ALA A 162 -5.49 22.56 -29.93
CA ALA A 162 -6.08 22.43 -28.61
C ALA A 162 -7.03 23.59 -28.26
N ILE A 163 -8.21 23.26 -27.71
CA ILE A 163 -9.16 24.24 -27.20
C ILE A 163 -8.56 24.92 -25.97
N ARG A 164 -8.45 26.25 -26.00
CA ARG A 164 -7.96 27.05 -24.88
C ARG A 164 -9.13 27.39 -23.95
N VAL A 165 -9.04 26.90 -22.73
CA VAL A 165 -10.00 27.19 -21.65
C VAL A 165 -9.25 27.85 -20.51
N GLU A 166 -9.77 28.99 -20.05
CA GLU A 166 -9.29 29.62 -18.82
C GLU A 166 -10.32 29.40 -17.71
N LEU A 167 -9.84 29.00 -16.53
CA LEU A 167 -10.68 28.65 -15.41
C LEU A 167 -10.41 29.59 -14.24
N TYR A 168 -11.42 30.37 -13.86
CA TYR A 168 -11.39 31.21 -12.66
C TYR A 168 -11.97 30.46 -11.47
N SER A 169 -11.18 30.37 -10.40
CA SER A 169 -11.59 29.79 -9.12
C SER A 169 -12.10 30.87 -8.16
N LYS A 170 -13.26 30.67 -7.53
CA LYS A 170 -13.79 31.53 -6.46
C LYS A 170 -14.43 30.68 -5.35
N GLN A 171 -14.64 31.24 -4.17
CA GLN A 171 -15.29 30.51 -3.07
C GLN A 171 -16.82 30.65 -3.18
N PHE A 172 -17.62 29.62 -3.44
CA PHE A 172 -17.32 28.22 -3.78
C PHE A 172 -17.86 27.88 -5.17
N ASP A 173 -17.21 28.39 -6.21
CA ASP A 173 -17.66 28.26 -7.60
C ASP A 173 -16.48 28.36 -8.58
N TRP A 174 -16.70 27.93 -9.80
CA TRP A 174 -15.73 27.98 -10.90
C TRP A 174 -16.39 28.61 -12.12
N THR A 175 -15.67 29.49 -12.81
CA THR A 175 -16.17 30.10 -14.04
C THR A 175 -15.15 29.84 -15.14
N ALA A 176 -15.54 29.05 -16.13
CA ALA A 176 -14.74 28.75 -17.31
C ALA A 176 -15.05 29.76 -18.43
N ARG A 177 -14.02 30.23 -19.13
CA ARG A 177 -14.17 30.97 -20.38
C ARG A 177 -13.35 30.34 -21.50
N TYR A 178 -13.90 30.38 -22.70
CA TYR A 178 -13.27 29.91 -23.93
C TYR A 178 -12.62 31.09 -24.65
N SER A 179 -11.58 30.81 -25.43
CA SER A 179 -11.04 31.81 -26.36
C SER A 179 -12.08 32.20 -27.43
N GLY A 180 -11.92 33.37 -28.02
CA GLY A 180 -12.69 33.75 -29.20
C GLY A 180 -12.33 32.90 -30.42
N ASP A 181 -12.99 33.15 -31.55
CA ASP A 181 -12.68 32.53 -32.84
C ASP A 181 -11.24 32.82 -33.32
N ASP A 182 -10.61 33.87 -32.76
CA ASP A 182 -9.22 34.25 -32.98
C ASP A 182 -8.22 33.45 -32.12
N GLY A 183 -8.68 32.56 -31.25
CA GLY A 183 -7.84 31.74 -30.36
C GLY A 183 -7.20 32.51 -29.21
N GLN A 184 -7.60 33.77 -29.00
CA GLN A 184 -7.08 34.64 -27.94
C GLN A 184 -8.14 34.91 -26.88
N PHE A 185 -7.68 35.25 -25.67
CA PHE A 185 -8.55 35.70 -24.59
C PHE A 185 -8.65 37.22 -24.59
N GLY A 186 -9.84 37.74 -24.31
CA GLY A 186 -10.03 39.17 -24.03
C GLY A 186 -9.22 39.59 -22.80
N ALA A 187 -8.60 40.77 -22.87
CA ALA A 187 -7.79 41.31 -21.80
C ALA A 187 -8.60 41.47 -20.50
N THR A 188 -7.94 41.28 -19.37
CA THR A 188 -8.58 41.33 -18.04
C THR A 188 -7.78 42.18 -17.08
N ASP A 189 -8.47 42.91 -16.21
CA ASP A 189 -7.89 43.63 -15.08
C ASP A 189 -8.61 43.22 -13.79
N PHE A 190 -7.83 42.91 -12.75
CA PHE A 190 -8.36 42.53 -11.44
C PHE A 190 -9.17 43.66 -10.78
N ASN A 191 -8.90 44.92 -11.13
CA ASN A 191 -9.65 46.07 -10.63
C ASN A 191 -11.07 46.16 -11.20
N LEU A 192 -11.35 45.48 -12.31
CA LEU A 192 -12.66 45.47 -12.96
C LEU A 192 -13.57 44.32 -12.47
N ILE A 193 -13.07 43.50 -11.54
CA ILE A 193 -13.85 42.38 -10.98
C ILE A 193 -14.99 42.93 -10.13
N THR A 194 -16.22 42.71 -10.59
CA THR A 194 -17.47 43.11 -9.92
C THR A 194 -18.51 42.00 -10.03
N PRO A 195 -19.62 42.05 -9.27
CA PRO A 195 -20.68 41.04 -9.41
C PRO A 195 -21.24 40.88 -10.84
N SER A 196 -21.22 41.95 -11.63
CA SER A 196 -21.64 41.97 -13.04
C SER A 196 -20.51 41.68 -14.03
N ASN A 197 -19.25 41.84 -13.64
CA ASN A 197 -18.05 41.50 -14.43
C ASN A 197 -17.13 40.57 -13.61
N PRO A 198 -17.53 39.31 -13.37
CA PRO A 198 -16.79 38.41 -12.49
C PRO A 198 -15.42 37.99 -13.04
N LEU A 199 -15.19 38.21 -14.34
CA LEU A 199 -13.96 37.88 -15.05
C LEU A 199 -13.05 39.09 -15.28
N GLY A 200 -13.48 40.30 -14.87
CA GLY A 200 -12.69 41.53 -15.04
C GLY A 200 -12.37 41.87 -16.49
N ILE A 201 -13.24 41.51 -17.44
CA ILE A 201 -13.01 41.72 -18.88
C ILE A 201 -12.96 43.22 -19.18
N ILE A 202 -11.94 43.63 -19.91
CA ILE A 202 -11.78 44.99 -20.44
C ILE A 202 -12.62 45.09 -21.71
N THR A 203 -13.71 45.84 -21.65
CA THR A 203 -14.64 46.06 -22.78
C THR A 203 -14.39 47.37 -23.53
N GLU A 204 -13.47 48.22 -23.06
CA GLU A 204 -13.11 49.53 -23.65
C GLU A 204 -11.61 49.78 -23.62
#